data_AF-A0A673N4V0-F1
#
_entry.id   AF-A0A673N4V0-F1
#
_cell.length_a   1.000
_cell.length_b   1.000
_cell.length_c   1.000
_cell.angle_alpha   90.00
_cell.angle_beta   90.00
_cell.angle_gamma   90.00
#
_symmetry.space_group_name_H-M   'P 1'
#
loop_
_entity.id
_entity.type
_entity.pdbx_description
1 polymer ?
#
loop_
_entity_poly.entity_id
_entity_poly.type
_entity_poly.pdbx_seq_one_letter_code
_entity_poly.pdbx_strand_id
1 'polypeptide(L)'
;NNVPSRLWLKNDIPVHISCGQSHSAFVTEQGRLFVFGNNNRGQLGLQTKGPVNKPTCVKVLKGERAQFVACGTDHTLVSTSQGEIFAAGGNSDGQLGLGHCNDSVSFRRLHPFCDYAPIKLLSAGGHTSAALTGNNDIPLFIHLLAIHDSYIAYRNYVFTKYSCK
;
A
#
# COMPACT_ATOMS: atom_id res chain seq x y z
N ASN A 1 14.04 23.74 -0.80
CA ASN A 1 15.39 23.43 -1.32
C ASN A 1 15.33 22.18 -2.17
N ASN A 2 15.59 22.28 -3.47
CA ASN A 2 15.61 21.16 -4.42
C ASN A 2 17.02 20.51 -4.50
N VAL A 3 17.61 20.23 -3.33
CA VAL A 3 18.96 19.68 -3.21
C VAL A 3 18.84 18.22 -2.76
N PRO A 4 19.50 17.26 -3.44
CA PRO A 4 19.50 15.87 -3.00
C PRO A 4 20.00 15.74 -1.56
N SER A 5 19.19 15.10 -0.72
CA SER A 5 19.55 14.79 0.67
C SER A 5 19.75 13.29 0.85
N ARG A 6 20.75 12.89 1.64
CA ARG A 6 20.98 11.49 1.97
C ARG A 6 20.30 11.12 3.30
N LEU A 7 19.60 9.99 3.32
CA LEU A 7 19.08 9.37 4.53
C LEU A 7 19.98 8.21 4.95
N TRP A 8 20.27 8.11 6.25
CA TRP A 8 20.94 6.96 6.85
C TRP A 8 20.10 6.41 7.99
N LEU A 9 19.96 5.09 8.04
CA LEU A 9 19.33 4.39 9.15
C LEU A 9 20.39 3.63 9.93
N LYS A 10 20.42 3.82 11.24
CA LYS A 10 21.34 3.09 12.11
C LYS A 10 20.94 1.61 12.16
N ASN A 11 21.85 0.72 11.77
CA ASN A 11 21.71 -0.74 11.81
C ASN A 11 20.51 -1.28 11.02
N ASP A 12 20.07 -0.60 9.98
CA ASP A 12 18.97 -1.05 9.13
C ASP A 12 19.14 -0.49 7.72
N ILE A 13 18.61 -1.18 6.72
CA ILE A 13 18.78 -0.81 5.32
C ILE A 13 17.42 -0.78 4.60
N PRO A 14 17.13 0.22 3.77
CA PRO A 14 15.97 0.19 2.89
C PRO A 14 16.11 -0.95 1.86
N VAL A 15 15.07 -1.77 1.72
CA VAL A 15 15.03 -2.92 0.78
C VAL A 15 13.93 -2.78 -0.26
N HIS A 16 12.92 -1.93 -0.01
CA HIS A 16 11.86 -1.63 -0.95
C HIS A 16 11.47 -0.16 -0.85
N ILE A 17 11.22 0.50 -1.97
CA ILE A 17 10.81 1.90 -2.02
C ILE A 17 9.64 2.06 -2.98
N SER A 18 8.73 2.98 -2.67
CA SER A 18 7.65 3.37 -3.57
C SER A 18 7.38 4.88 -3.46
N CYS A 19 7.11 5.49 -4.61
CA CYS A 19 6.79 6.90 -4.72
C CYS A 19 5.43 7.04 -5.38
N GLY A 20 4.55 7.78 -4.72
CA GLY A 20 3.26 8.20 -5.27
C GLY A 20 3.34 9.60 -5.86
N GLN A 21 2.19 10.25 -6.03
CA GLN A 21 2.13 11.59 -6.63
C GLN A 21 2.84 12.66 -5.79
N SER A 22 2.74 12.60 -4.46
CA SER A 22 3.34 13.59 -3.57
C SER A 22 3.77 13.02 -2.22
N HIS A 23 3.90 11.70 -2.12
CA HIS A 23 4.38 11.01 -0.92
C HIS A 23 5.27 9.85 -1.33
N SER A 24 6.10 9.42 -0.39
CA SER A 24 7.03 8.32 -0.58
C SER A 24 7.04 7.45 0.65
N ALA A 25 7.29 6.17 0.44
CA ALA A 25 7.43 5.19 1.48
C ALA A 25 8.56 4.22 1.16
N PHE A 26 9.19 3.67 2.19
CA PHE A 26 10.13 2.59 2.03
C PHE A 26 10.02 1.60 3.19
N VAL A 27 10.34 0.35 2.89
CA VAL A 27 10.41 -0.75 3.84
C VAL A 27 11.88 -1.11 4.04
N THR A 28 12.22 -1.41 5.29
CA THR A 28 13.58 -1.81 5.66
C THR A 28 13.73 -3.31 5.80
N GLU A 29 14.97 -3.81 5.87
CA GLU A 29 15.25 -5.24 6.09
C GLU A 29 14.68 -5.76 7.41
N GLN A 30 14.56 -4.91 8.44
CA GLN A 30 13.88 -5.27 9.68
C GLN A 30 12.34 -5.28 9.56
N GLY A 31 11.79 -4.98 8.39
CA GLY A 31 10.35 -4.89 8.11
C GLY A 31 9.69 -3.66 8.70
N ARG A 32 10.45 -2.58 8.92
CA ARG A 32 9.90 -1.30 9.36
C ARG A 32 9.45 -0.51 8.15
N LEU A 33 8.27 0.11 8.25
CA LEU A 33 7.74 1.01 7.24
C LEU A 33 8.05 2.46 7.62
N PHE A 34 8.64 3.21 6.70
CA PHE A 34 8.83 4.64 6.80
C PHE A 34 8.07 5.36 5.69
N VAL A 35 7.48 6.50 6.04
CA VAL A 35 6.63 7.31 5.16
C VAL A 35 6.99 8.78 5.30
N PHE A 36 6.85 9.55 4.21
CA PHE A 36 7.05 11.00 4.20
C PHE A 36 6.37 11.64 2.97
N GLY A 37 6.24 12.96 2.99
CA GLY A 37 5.60 13.77 1.95
C GLY A 37 4.20 14.22 2.35
N ASN A 38 3.30 14.35 1.37
CA ASN A 38 1.92 14.78 1.56
C ASN A 38 1.14 13.78 2.41
N ASN A 39 0.29 14.30 3.32
CA ASN A 39 -0.58 13.50 4.16
C ASN A 39 -1.98 14.13 4.32
N ASN A 40 -2.44 14.90 3.34
CA ASN A 40 -3.70 15.65 3.45
C ASN A 40 -4.92 14.72 3.46
N ARG A 41 -4.79 13.53 2.83
CA ARG A 41 -5.81 12.47 2.82
C ARG A 41 -5.51 11.36 3.83
N GLY A 42 -4.44 11.47 4.60
CA GLY A 42 -4.03 10.45 5.57
C GLY A 42 -3.18 9.31 4.96
N GLN A 43 -2.65 9.49 3.74
CA GLN A 43 -1.91 8.46 3.00
C GLN A 43 -0.66 7.93 3.69
N LEU A 44 -0.11 8.67 4.66
CA LEU A 44 1.03 8.20 5.44
C LEU A 44 0.61 7.23 6.56
N GLY A 45 -0.68 7.13 6.88
CA GLY A 45 -1.19 6.20 7.90
C GLY A 45 -0.68 6.48 9.32
N LEU A 46 -0.27 7.73 9.60
CA LEU A 46 0.34 8.16 10.87
C LEU A 46 -0.68 8.57 11.95
N GLN A 47 -1.96 8.26 11.75
CA GLN A 47 -3.09 8.69 12.61
C GLN A 47 -3.26 10.21 12.70
N THR A 48 -2.66 10.95 11.76
CA THR A 48 -2.71 12.40 11.63
C THR A 48 -2.92 12.79 10.18
N LYS A 49 -3.29 14.06 9.95
CA LYS A 49 -3.27 14.71 8.64
C LYS A 49 -2.21 15.81 8.62
N GLY A 50 -1.77 16.16 7.42
CA GLY A 50 -0.79 17.23 7.19
C GLY A 50 0.62 16.72 6.89
N PRO A 51 1.36 17.41 6.01
CA PRO A 51 2.56 16.88 5.38
C PRO A 51 3.69 16.60 6.39
N VAL A 52 4.51 15.61 6.08
CA VAL A 52 5.64 15.17 6.89
C VAL A 52 6.91 15.25 6.06
N ASN A 53 7.81 16.16 6.42
CA ASN A 53 9.00 16.46 5.61
C ASN A 53 10.18 15.49 5.85
N LYS A 54 10.08 14.59 6.82
CA LYS A 54 11.14 13.64 7.18
C LYS A 54 10.60 12.22 7.23
N PRO A 55 11.34 11.21 6.74
CA PRO A 55 10.98 9.81 6.90
C PRO A 55 10.58 9.48 8.33
N THR A 56 9.34 9.06 8.53
CA THR A 56 8.75 8.79 9.83
C THR A 56 8.33 7.33 9.90
N CYS A 57 8.73 6.63 10.95
CA CYS A 57 8.40 5.22 11.14
C CYS A 57 6.92 5.06 11.52
N VAL A 58 6.21 4.20 10.81
CA VAL A 58 4.80 3.88 11.06
C VAL A 58 4.71 2.86 12.20
N LYS A 59 4.20 3.31 13.35
CA LYS A 59 4.11 2.47 14.56
C LYS A 59 2.85 1.61 14.64
N VAL A 60 1.81 1.92 13.86
CA VAL A 60 0.53 1.19 13.94
C VAL A 60 0.65 -0.24 13.40
N LEU A 61 1.66 -0.52 12.58
CA LEU A 61 2.02 -1.86 12.11
C LEU A 61 2.92 -2.61 13.10
N LYS A 62 2.96 -2.21 14.39
CA LYS A 62 3.80 -2.89 15.39
C LYS A 62 3.31 -4.31 15.61
N GLY A 63 4.19 -5.29 15.37
CA GLY A 63 3.87 -6.72 15.39
C GLY A 63 3.84 -7.31 13.98
N GLU A 64 3.59 -6.47 12.98
CA GLU A 64 3.70 -6.82 11.58
C GLU A 64 5.11 -6.54 11.05
N ARG A 65 5.56 -7.37 10.10
CA ARG A 65 6.81 -7.16 9.37
C ARG A 65 6.47 -6.79 7.93
N ALA A 66 6.57 -5.50 7.61
CA ALA A 66 6.27 -5.00 6.26
C ALA A 66 7.24 -5.61 5.23
N GLN A 67 6.74 -5.87 4.03
CA GLN A 67 7.48 -6.52 2.94
C GLN A 67 7.45 -5.68 1.65
N PHE A 68 6.27 -5.40 1.13
CA PHE A 68 6.08 -4.55 -0.05
C PHE A 68 5.29 -3.30 0.31
N VAL A 69 5.56 -2.22 -0.41
CA VAL A 69 4.79 -0.97 -0.30
C VAL A 69 4.51 -0.42 -1.69
N ALA A 70 3.31 0.10 -1.90
CA ALA A 70 2.91 0.79 -3.12
C ALA A 70 2.20 2.10 -2.79
N CYS A 71 2.66 3.19 -3.40
CA CYS A 71 2.16 4.54 -3.19
C CYS A 71 1.39 5.01 -4.43
N GLY A 72 0.11 5.34 -4.28
CA GLY A 72 -0.73 5.88 -5.35
C GLY A 72 -0.75 7.41 -5.36
N THR A 73 -1.81 8.02 -5.93
CA THR A 73 -1.98 9.48 -5.87
C THR A 73 -2.12 9.96 -4.42
N ASP A 74 -3.03 9.36 -3.68
CA ASP A 74 -3.40 9.79 -2.34
C ASP A 74 -3.65 8.63 -1.37
N HIS A 75 -3.16 7.42 -1.67
CA HIS A 75 -3.25 6.24 -0.82
C HIS A 75 -1.95 5.44 -0.82
N THR A 76 -1.77 4.61 0.20
CA THR A 76 -0.63 3.70 0.36
C THR A 76 -1.13 2.30 0.67
N LEU A 77 -0.57 1.30 -0.01
CA LEU A 77 -0.74 -0.12 0.29
C LEU A 77 0.54 -0.68 0.88
N VAL A 78 0.41 -1.60 1.84
CA VAL A 78 1.53 -2.29 2.48
C VAL A 78 1.16 -3.76 2.62
N SER A 79 2.05 -4.67 2.25
CA SER A 79 1.91 -6.09 2.58
C SER A 79 2.87 -6.48 3.70
N THR A 80 2.51 -7.49 4.46
CA THR A 80 3.36 -8.04 5.53
C THR A 80 3.90 -9.42 5.14
N SER A 81 4.94 -9.88 5.84
CA SER A 81 5.47 -11.23 5.67
C SER A 81 4.46 -12.35 5.98
N GLN A 82 3.37 -12.02 6.67
CA GLN A 82 2.29 -12.96 6.97
C GLN A 82 1.21 -12.98 5.86
N GLY A 83 1.42 -12.24 4.77
CA GLY A 83 0.49 -12.18 3.64
C GLY A 83 -0.66 -11.19 3.82
N GLU A 84 -0.71 -10.47 4.94
CA GLU A 84 -1.74 -9.46 5.16
C GLU A 84 -1.48 -8.20 4.32
N ILE A 85 -2.54 -7.51 3.91
CA ILE A 85 -2.47 -6.19 3.28
C ILE A 85 -3.13 -5.15 4.18
N PHE A 86 -2.48 -4.00 4.27
CA PHE A 86 -2.96 -2.81 4.93
C PHE A 86 -3.02 -1.65 3.94
N ALA A 87 -4.01 -0.77 4.09
CA ALA A 87 -4.14 0.45 3.30
C ALA A 87 -4.47 1.67 4.15
N ALA A 88 -4.02 2.84 3.71
CA ALA A 88 -4.32 4.15 4.30
C ALA A 88 -4.42 5.23 3.22
N GLY A 89 -5.14 6.31 3.51
CA GLY A 89 -5.25 7.49 2.65
C GLY A 89 -6.65 7.74 2.10
N GLY A 90 -6.68 8.38 0.93
CA GLY A 90 -7.86 8.67 0.15
C GLY A 90 -8.57 7.39 -0.27
N ASN A 91 -9.89 7.42 -0.26
CA ASN A 91 -10.70 6.24 -0.54
C ASN A 91 -11.98 6.55 -1.32
N SER A 92 -12.02 7.67 -2.05
CA SER A 92 -13.22 8.12 -2.77
C SER A 92 -13.76 7.09 -3.76
N ASP A 93 -12.87 6.26 -4.33
CA ASP A 93 -13.19 5.28 -5.37
C ASP A 93 -13.08 3.85 -4.83
N GLY A 94 -12.93 3.69 -3.52
CA GLY A 94 -12.75 2.39 -2.87
C GLY A 94 -11.31 1.86 -2.94
N GLN A 95 -10.32 2.70 -3.32
CA GLN A 95 -8.91 2.30 -3.51
C GLN A 95 -8.25 1.63 -2.31
N LEU A 96 -8.81 1.75 -1.10
CA LEU A 96 -8.30 1.04 0.08
C LEU A 96 -8.80 -0.42 0.18
N GLY A 97 -9.79 -0.84 -0.60
CA GLY A 97 -10.33 -2.21 -0.57
C GLY A 97 -11.04 -2.57 0.74
N LEU A 98 -11.59 -1.58 1.46
CA LEU A 98 -12.19 -1.74 2.79
C LEU A 98 -13.70 -2.02 2.77
N GLY A 99 -14.32 -2.12 1.60
CA GLY A 99 -15.78 -2.30 1.44
C GLY A 99 -16.60 -1.02 1.71
N HIS A 100 -15.95 0.14 1.77
CA HIS A 100 -16.55 1.47 1.90
C HIS A 100 -15.63 2.52 1.26
N CYS A 101 -16.10 3.76 1.14
CA CYS A 101 -15.40 4.85 0.44
C CYS A 101 -14.89 5.98 1.38
N ASN A 102 -14.85 5.70 2.68
CA ASN A 102 -14.30 6.65 3.67
C ASN A 102 -12.77 6.59 3.69
N ASP A 103 -12.12 7.76 3.66
CA ASP A 103 -10.69 7.91 3.86
C ASP A 103 -10.24 7.28 5.20
N SER A 104 -8.98 6.85 5.27
CA SER A 104 -8.39 6.37 6.53
C SER A 104 -7.06 7.04 6.83
N VAL A 105 -6.96 7.65 8.01
CA VAL A 105 -5.71 8.25 8.52
C VAL A 105 -4.78 7.23 9.18
N SER A 106 -5.21 5.98 9.31
CA SER A 106 -4.46 4.86 9.88
C SER A 106 -4.40 3.72 8.87
N PHE A 107 -3.34 2.93 8.88
CA PHE A 107 -3.34 1.67 8.15
C PHE A 107 -4.46 0.76 8.69
N ARG A 108 -5.31 0.30 7.77
CA ARG A 108 -6.42 -0.63 8.03
C ARG A 108 -6.15 -1.91 7.28
N ARG A 109 -6.32 -3.04 7.97
CA ARG A 109 -6.20 -4.35 7.35
C ARG A 109 -7.36 -4.56 6.38
N LEU A 110 -7.06 -5.02 5.18
CA LEU A 110 -8.06 -5.45 4.21
C LEU A 110 -8.65 -6.80 4.63
N HIS A 111 -9.87 -7.10 4.19
CA HIS A 111 -10.39 -8.46 4.34
C HIS A 111 -9.51 -9.44 3.55
N PRO A 112 -9.18 -10.62 4.10
CA PRO A 112 -8.40 -11.62 3.40
C PRO A 112 -9.05 -11.96 2.05
N PHE A 113 -8.25 -11.95 0.98
CA PHE A 113 -8.72 -12.29 -0.36
C PHE A 113 -7.84 -13.34 -1.04
N CYS A 114 -6.76 -13.79 -0.39
CA CYS A 114 -5.88 -14.84 -0.91
C CYS A 114 -5.15 -15.57 0.23
N ASP A 115 -5.60 -16.80 0.54
CA ASP A 115 -4.94 -17.69 1.52
C ASP A 115 -4.08 -18.77 0.84
N TYR A 116 -4.16 -18.88 -0.49
CA TYR A 116 -3.55 -19.98 -1.25
C TYR A 116 -2.16 -19.65 -1.83
N ALA A 117 -1.79 -18.38 -1.94
CA ALA A 117 -0.51 -17.96 -2.50
C ALA A 117 0.03 -16.68 -1.85
N PRO A 118 1.37 -16.56 -1.69
CA PRO A 118 1.97 -15.37 -1.10
C PRO A 118 1.89 -14.16 -2.03
N ILE A 119 1.91 -12.97 -1.45
CA ILE A 119 2.03 -11.71 -2.19
C ILE A 119 3.44 -11.61 -2.77
N LYS A 120 3.51 -11.23 -4.05
CA LYS A 120 4.75 -11.00 -4.80
C LYS A 120 4.98 -9.53 -5.07
N LEU A 121 3.93 -8.78 -5.37
CA LEU A 121 4.01 -7.36 -5.69
C LEU A 121 2.74 -6.63 -5.28
N LEU A 122 2.89 -5.34 -5.00
CA LEU A 122 1.80 -4.38 -4.88
C LEU A 122 1.95 -3.30 -5.96
N SER A 123 0.84 -2.78 -6.44
CA SER A 123 0.80 -1.62 -7.33
C SER A 123 -0.33 -0.69 -6.92
N ALA A 124 -0.06 0.61 -6.97
CA ALA A 124 -1.01 1.67 -6.66
C ALA A 124 -0.87 2.76 -7.73
N GLY A 125 -1.99 3.13 -8.33
CA GLY A 125 -2.08 4.15 -9.38
C GLY A 125 -2.77 5.42 -8.87
N GLY A 126 -3.54 6.09 -9.73
CA GLY A 126 -4.36 7.24 -9.34
C GLY A 126 -5.29 6.89 -8.18
N HIS A 127 -6.40 6.23 -8.49
CA HIS A 127 -7.32 5.68 -7.49
C HIS A 127 -7.52 4.17 -7.69
N THR A 128 -6.47 3.49 -8.15
CA THR A 128 -6.48 2.04 -8.41
C THR A 128 -5.46 1.35 -7.55
N SER A 129 -5.78 0.13 -7.14
CA SER A 129 -4.93 -0.69 -6.28
C SER A 129 -4.91 -2.13 -6.78
N ALA A 130 -3.73 -2.75 -6.80
CA ALA A 130 -3.55 -4.12 -7.25
C ALA A 130 -2.53 -4.88 -6.39
N ALA A 131 -2.76 -6.18 -6.23
CA ALA A 131 -1.83 -7.12 -5.59
C ALA A 131 -1.59 -8.31 -6.52
N LEU A 132 -0.33 -8.73 -6.65
CA LEU A 132 0.06 -9.93 -7.39
C LEU A 132 0.37 -11.04 -6.39
N THR A 133 -0.25 -12.21 -6.55
CA THR A 133 0.02 -13.41 -5.74
C THR A 133 0.52 -14.55 -6.61
N GLY A 134 1.36 -15.43 -6.08
CA GLY A 134 1.78 -16.65 -6.79
C GLY A 134 3.10 -17.20 -6.27
N ASN A 135 3.50 -18.39 -6.71
CA ASN A 135 4.79 -18.99 -6.38
C ASN A 135 5.24 -19.92 -7.53
N ASN A 136 6.22 -20.80 -7.30
CA ASN A 136 6.71 -21.70 -8.34
C ASN A 136 5.68 -22.77 -8.75
N ASP A 137 4.76 -23.11 -7.84
CA ASP A 137 3.76 -24.16 -8.01
C ASP A 137 2.37 -23.61 -8.38
N ILE A 138 2.14 -22.32 -8.13
CA ILE A 138 0.86 -21.63 -8.29
C ILE A 138 1.05 -20.46 -9.27
N PRO A 139 0.27 -20.41 -10.37
CA PRO A 139 0.30 -19.32 -11.32
C PRO A 139 0.15 -17.94 -10.68
N LEU A 140 0.66 -16.92 -11.36
CA LEU A 140 0.50 -15.53 -10.93
C LEU A 140 -0.96 -15.08 -11.10
N PHE A 141 -1.55 -14.54 -10.04
CA PHE A 141 -2.88 -13.93 -10.02
C PHE A 141 -2.78 -12.44 -9.68
N ILE A 142 -3.42 -11.60 -10.48
CA ILE A 142 -3.60 -10.16 -10.17
C ILE A 142 -4.97 -10.00 -9.51
N HIS A 143 -4.96 -9.42 -8.30
CA HIS A 143 -6.13 -9.00 -7.56
C HIS A 143 -6.26 -7.49 -7.69
N LEU A 144 -7.30 -7.02 -8.36
CA LEU A 144 -7.63 -5.60 -8.43
C LEU A 144 -8.49 -5.23 -7.21
N LEU A 145 -7.95 -4.40 -6.33
CA LEU A 145 -8.58 -4.00 -5.07
C LEU A 145 -9.56 -2.84 -5.27
N ALA A 146 -9.33 -2.00 -6.30
CA ALA A 146 -10.27 -1.00 -6.77
C ALA A 146 -10.00 -0.62 -8.23
N ILE A 147 -11.07 -0.44 -9.00
CA ILE A 147 -11.03 0.02 -10.38
C ILE A 147 -12.25 0.92 -10.61
N HIS A 148 -12.03 2.12 -11.14
CA HIS A 148 -13.09 2.98 -11.66
C HIS A 148 -13.73 2.28 -12.88
N ASP A 149 -15.05 2.28 -12.96
CA ASP A 149 -15.84 1.53 -13.94
C ASP A 149 -15.31 1.64 -15.38
N SER A 150 -14.61 0.60 -15.83
CA SER A 150 -14.33 0.28 -17.23
C SER A 150 -13.82 -1.17 -17.27
N TYR A 151 -14.61 -2.05 -17.89
CA TYR A 151 -14.40 -3.48 -18.05
C TYR A 151 -12.92 -3.89 -18.24
N ILE A 152 -12.40 -4.70 -17.32
CA ILE A 152 -11.29 -5.60 -17.62
C ILE A 152 -11.68 -6.97 -17.08
N ALA A 153 -12.17 -7.84 -17.95
CA ALA A 153 -12.37 -9.26 -17.67
C ALA A 153 -11.44 -10.04 -18.59
N TYR A 154 -10.26 -10.39 -18.08
CA TYR A 154 -9.42 -11.39 -18.74
C TYR A 154 -9.66 -12.74 -18.07
N ARG A 155 -9.72 -13.80 -18.89
CA ARG A 155 -10.23 -15.14 -18.55
C ARG A 155 -9.49 -15.90 -17.41
N ASN A 156 -8.46 -15.30 -16.80
CA ASN A 156 -7.59 -15.94 -15.79
C ASN A 156 -7.40 -15.12 -14.49
N TYR A 157 -8.23 -14.12 -14.20
CA TYR A 157 -8.07 -13.27 -13.01
C TYR A 157 -9.28 -13.40 -12.07
N VAL A 158 -9.00 -13.52 -10.77
CA VAL A 158 -10.01 -13.41 -9.71
C VAL A 158 -10.18 -11.91 -9.41
N PHE A 159 -11.32 -11.36 -9.80
CA PHE A 159 -11.66 -9.97 -9.54
C PHE A 159 -12.46 -9.87 -8.24
N THR A 160 -11.85 -9.35 -7.18
CA THR A 160 -12.59 -8.92 -6.00
C THR A 160 -12.91 -7.43 -6.13
N LYS A 161 -14.00 -7.10 -6.84
CA LYS A 161 -14.41 -5.72 -7.07
C LYS A 161 -15.02 -5.14 -5.78
N TYR A 162 -14.35 -4.19 -5.16
CA TYR A 162 -14.94 -3.32 -4.14
C TYR A 162 -15.39 -2.02 -4.82
N SER A 163 -16.56 -2.04 -5.46
CA SER A 163 -17.14 -0.84 -6.10
C SER A 163 -17.84 0.02 -5.06
N CYS A 164 -17.52 1.31 -5.01
CA CYS A 164 -18.43 2.31 -4.47
C CYS A 164 -19.70 2.36 -5.34
N LYS A 165 -20.88 2.45 -4.72
CA LYS A 165 -22.14 2.76 -5.41
C LYS A 165 -22.34 4.26 -5.50
#